data_AF-A0A3G2L4W3-F1
#
_entry.id   AF-A0A3G2L4W3-F1
#
_cell.length_a   1.000
_cell.length_b   1.000
_cell.length_c   1.000
_cell.angle_alpha   90.00
_cell.angle_beta   90.00
_cell.angle_gamma   90.00
#
_symmetry.space_group_name_H-M   'P 1'
#
loop_
_entity.id
_entity.type
_entity.pdbx_description
1 polymer ?
#
loop_
_entity_poly.entity_id
_entity_poly.type
_entity_poly.pdbx_seq_one_letter_code
_entity_poly.pdbx_strand_id
1 'polypeptide(L)'
;MYSRVLFVILYLITLSCSEDKKQEPYFNDLGEIPFDGQLDDKNFKVCHEDLTIPFNYGGFGLIYEGEKKKLVETIKEKFNYPQTKGQTGFITIRFIINCEGKTGRFRVIEMDLNLKVKKFDNNISNEILNITKGLDGWKSLERWEKAWDVQQYLTFKFEDGVITDILP
;
A
#
# COMPACT_ATOMS: atom_id res chain seq x y z
N MET A 1 8.42 -1.36 -68.70
CA MET A 1 8.61 -2.35 -67.63
C MET A 1 9.07 -1.75 -66.28
N TYR A 2 9.26 -0.42 -66.16
CA TYR A 2 9.65 0.23 -64.90
C TYR A 2 8.49 0.83 -64.08
N SER A 3 7.37 1.17 -64.74
CA SER A 3 6.21 1.80 -64.09
C SER A 3 5.40 0.87 -63.18
N ARG A 4 5.39 -0.45 -63.45
CA ARG A 4 4.72 -1.44 -62.57
C ARG A 4 5.54 -1.77 -61.31
N VAL A 5 6.86 -1.60 -61.34
CA VAL A 5 7.74 -1.86 -60.19
C VAL A 5 7.63 -0.73 -59.17
N LEU A 6 7.46 0.52 -59.63
CA LEU A 6 7.30 1.69 -58.75
C LEU A 6 6.04 1.62 -57.87
N PHE A 7 4.94 1.07 -58.42
CA PHE A 7 3.67 0.92 -57.70
C PHE A 7 3.70 -0.16 -56.60
N VAL A 8 4.53 -1.20 -56.77
CA VAL A 8 4.65 -2.28 -55.76
C VAL A 8 5.48 -1.82 -54.55
N ILE A 9 6.45 -0.92 -54.76
CA ILE A 9 7.29 -0.38 -53.67
C ILE A 9 6.49 0.62 -52.81
N LEU A 10 5.55 1.37 -53.40
CA LEU A 10 4.72 2.33 -52.66
C LEU A 10 3.68 1.64 -51.74
N TYR A 11 3.28 0.41 -52.05
CA TYR A 11 2.30 -0.36 -51.27
C TYR A 11 2.90 -1.05 -50.02
N LEU A 12 4.23 -1.20 -49.96
CA LEU A 12 4.93 -1.83 -48.82
C LEU A 12 5.14 -0.87 -47.64
N ILE A 13 5.00 0.44 -47.85
CA ILE A 13 5.26 1.46 -46.81
C ILE A 13 4.03 1.66 -45.90
N THR A 14 2.83 1.25 -46.32
CA THR A 14 1.60 1.41 -45.52
C THR A 14 1.31 0.25 -44.57
N LEU A 15 2.16 -0.77 -44.52
CA LEU A 15 2.08 -1.89 -43.56
C LEU A 15 2.89 -1.66 -42.28
N SER A 16 3.39 -0.44 -42.05
CA SER A 16 3.95 -0.07 -40.74
C SER A 16 2.80 0.16 -39.76
N CYS A 17 2.27 -0.94 -39.23
CA CYS A 17 1.35 -0.90 -38.10
C CYS A 17 2.13 -0.37 -36.89
N SER A 18 1.92 0.90 -36.54
CA SER A 18 2.35 1.42 -35.24
C SER A 18 1.50 0.76 -34.17
N GLU A 19 2.03 -0.29 -33.55
CA GLU A 19 1.52 -0.80 -32.30
C GLU A 19 1.63 0.34 -31.28
N ASP A 20 0.50 0.96 -30.94
CA ASP A 20 0.42 1.80 -29.75
C ASP A 20 0.67 0.87 -28.56
N LYS A 21 1.93 0.73 -28.17
CA LYS A 21 2.32 0.08 -26.93
C LYS A 21 1.66 0.90 -25.83
N LYS A 22 0.52 0.43 -25.32
CA LYS A 22 -0.01 0.88 -24.04
C LYS A 22 1.14 0.75 -23.05
N GLN A 23 1.70 1.89 -22.67
CA GLN A 23 2.75 1.95 -21.68
C GLN A 23 2.10 1.44 -20.40
N GLU A 24 2.48 0.23 -19.98
CA GLU A 24 2.19 -0.25 -18.62
C GLU A 24 2.60 0.88 -17.66
N PRO A 25 1.72 1.31 -16.72
CA PRO A 25 2.07 2.36 -15.79
C PRO A 25 3.38 1.99 -15.09
N TYR A 26 4.38 2.84 -15.25
CA TYR A 26 5.69 2.68 -14.64
C TYR A 26 5.54 2.88 -13.13
N PHE A 27 5.31 1.79 -12.41
CA PHE A 27 5.41 1.78 -10.95
C PHE A 27 6.89 1.89 -10.60
N ASN A 28 7.30 2.93 -9.87
CA ASN A 28 8.66 2.97 -9.34
C ASN A 28 8.87 1.75 -8.42
N ASP A 29 10.08 1.20 -8.39
CA ASP A 29 10.50 0.07 -7.55
C ASP A 29 10.40 0.33 -6.01
N LEU A 30 9.73 1.42 -5.61
CA LEU A 30 9.52 1.83 -4.22
C LEU A 30 8.32 1.13 -3.56
N GLY A 31 7.64 0.23 -4.28
CA GLY A 31 6.50 -0.52 -3.74
C GLY A 31 5.24 0.34 -3.66
N GLU A 32 4.89 1.03 -4.73
CA GLU A 32 3.64 1.78 -4.84
C GLU A 32 2.40 0.92 -4.49
N ILE A 33 1.34 1.57 -3.98
CA ILE A 33 0.06 0.90 -3.69
C ILE A 33 -0.97 1.39 -4.72
N PRO A 34 -1.12 0.69 -5.86
CA PRO A 34 -2.11 1.06 -6.87
C PRO A 34 -3.53 0.89 -6.35
N PHE A 35 -4.47 1.63 -6.94
CA PHE A 35 -5.88 1.42 -6.71
C PHE A 35 -6.31 0.02 -7.20
N ASP A 36 -7.01 -0.72 -6.35
CA ASP A 36 -7.65 -1.99 -6.66
C ASP A 36 -9.16 -1.87 -6.45
N GLY A 37 -9.93 -1.95 -7.54
CA GLY A 37 -11.38 -1.77 -7.50
C GLY A 37 -12.16 -2.86 -6.76
N GLN A 38 -11.52 -3.97 -6.38
CA GLN A 38 -12.11 -5.03 -5.56
C GLN A 38 -11.85 -4.83 -4.06
N LEU A 39 -10.73 -4.17 -3.72
CA LEU A 39 -10.29 -4.03 -2.33
C LEU A 39 -10.52 -2.62 -1.76
N ASP A 40 -10.48 -1.60 -2.62
CA ASP A 40 -10.36 -0.21 -2.19
C ASP A 40 -11.71 0.52 -2.22
N ASP A 41 -11.90 1.41 -1.25
CA ASP A 41 -13.03 2.34 -1.26
C ASP A 41 -12.89 3.31 -2.43
N LYS A 42 -13.89 3.32 -3.32
CA LYS A 42 -13.95 4.20 -4.49
C LYS A 42 -14.01 5.69 -4.10
N ASN A 43 -14.43 6.00 -2.87
CA ASN A 43 -14.52 7.35 -2.34
C ASN A 43 -13.19 7.85 -1.76
N PHE A 44 -12.24 6.95 -1.44
CA PHE A 44 -10.90 7.36 -1.05
C PHE A 44 -10.14 7.87 -2.27
N LYS A 45 -9.59 9.08 -2.16
CA LYS A 45 -8.79 9.73 -3.21
C LYS A 45 -7.44 10.11 -2.64
N VAL A 46 -6.37 9.78 -3.36
CA VAL A 46 -5.06 10.38 -3.16
C VAL A 46 -5.05 11.75 -3.82
N CYS A 47 -4.21 12.64 -3.34
CA CYS A 47 -4.08 13.98 -3.90
C CYS A 47 -3.15 14.00 -5.11
N HIS A 48 -2.21 13.05 -5.18
CA HIS A 48 -1.20 12.89 -6.22
C HIS A 48 -1.12 11.41 -6.62
N GLU A 49 -1.75 11.04 -7.73
CA GLU A 49 -1.77 9.64 -8.21
C GLU A 49 -0.39 9.16 -8.68
N ASP A 50 0.50 10.08 -9.05
CA ASP A 50 1.84 9.82 -9.55
C ASP A 50 2.92 9.82 -8.46
N LEU A 51 2.58 10.26 -7.23
CA LEU A 51 3.58 10.46 -6.19
C LEU A 51 3.02 10.26 -4.78
N THR A 52 3.46 9.20 -4.13
CA THR A 52 3.30 8.98 -2.69
C THR A 52 4.66 8.91 -2.03
N ILE A 53 4.84 9.58 -0.90
CA ILE A 53 6.11 9.57 -0.16
C ILE A 53 6.17 8.32 0.72
N PRO A 54 7.15 7.41 0.56
CA PRO A 54 7.29 6.28 1.46
C PRO A 54 7.63 6.72 2.89
N PHE A 55 7.08 6.04 3.89
CA PHE A 55 7.45 6.24 5.29
C PHE A 55 8.97 6.16 5.50
N ASN A 56 9.51 7.03 6.36
CA ASN A 56 10.95 7.27 6.60
C ASN A 56 11.75 7.84 5.40
N TYR A 57 11.14 8.10 4.25
CA TYR A 57 11.83 8.78 3.17
C TYR A 57 12.00 10.27 3.47
N GLY A 58 13.23 10.79 3.39
CA GLY A 58 13.47 12.22 3.62
C GLY A 58 13.31 12.69 5.08
N GLY A 59 13.35 11.76 6.04
CA GLY A 59 13.58 12.04 7.46
C GLY A 59 12.35 12.38 8.32
N PHE A 60 11.13 12.19 7.82
CA PHE A 60 9.92 12.32 8.66
C PHE A 60 9.59 10.99 9.36
N GLY A 61 9.14 11.09 10.62
CA GLY A 61 8.75 9.95 11.44
C GLY A 61 7.25 9.66 11.38
N LEU A 62 6.75 8.95 12.39
CA LEU A 62 5.34 8.56 12.49
C LEU A 62 4.43 9.78 12.64
N ILE A 63 3.57 10.01 11.66
CA ILE A 63 2.59 11.11 11.59
C ILE A 63 1.25 10.69 12.22
N TYR A 64 1.29 10.33 13.49
CA TYR A 64 0.12 9.94 14.28
C TYR A 64 -0.03 10.83 15.53
N GLU A 65 -1.23 11.24 15.87
CA GLU A 65 -1.51 12.02 17.06
C GLU A 65 -1.22 11.24 18.34
N GLY A 66 -0.40 11.81 19.22
CA GLY A 66 0.13 11.10 20.39
C GLY A 66 1.21 10.05 20.03
N GLU A 67 1.68 10.08 18.79
CA GLU A 67 2.82 9.31 18.26
C GLU A 67 2.68 7.79 18.51
N LYS A 68 3.82 7.09 18.58
CA LYS A 68 3.86 5.63 18.74
C LYS A 68 3.14 5.17 20.00
N LYS A 69 3.26 5.93 21.10
CA LYS A 69 2.67 5.56 22.39
C LYS A 69 1.14 5.46 22.27
N LYS A 70 0.48 6.53 21.81
CA LYS A 70 -0.99 6.54 21.70
C LYS A 70 -1.49 5.55 20.66
N LEU A 71 -0.76 5.37 19.56
CA LEU A 71 -1.04 4.36 18.54
C LEU A 71 -1.08 2.94 19.15
N VAL A 72 -0.02 2.56 19.86
CA VAL A 72 0.11 1.24 20.48
C VAL A 72 -0.95 1.02 21.56
N GLU A 73 -1.22 2.02 22.40
CA GLU A 73 -2.30 1.96 23.40
C GLU A 73 -3.66 1.72 22.73
N THR A 74 -3.99 2.49 21.70
CA THR A 74 -5.26 2.38 20.96
C THR A 74 -5.43 0.99 20.33
N ILE A 75 -4.37 0.43 19.74
CA ILE A 75 -4.40 -0.90 19.15
C ILE A 75 -4.62 -1.97 20.22
N LYS A 76 -3.85 -1.91 21.32
CA LYS A 76 -3.94 -2.91 22.40
C LYS A 76 -5.28 -2.87 23.11
N GLU A 77 -5.92 -1.71 23.22
CA GLU A 77 -7.27 -1.57 23.79
C GLU A 77 -8.35 -2.16 22.86
N LYS A 78 -8.16 -2.06 21.53
CA LYS A 78 -9.14 -2.55 20.55
C LYS A 78 -8.98 -4.03 20.18
N PHE A 79 -7.79 -4.60 20.33
CA PHE A 79 -7.50 -5.98 19.94
C PHE A 79 -8.00 -6.98 21.00
N ASN A 80 -8.95 -7.83 20.61
CA ASN A 80 -9.52 -8.84 21.48
C ASN A 80 -8.86 -10.19 21.20
N TYR A 81 -7.79 -10.53 21.93
CA TYR A 81 -7.01 -11.76 21.81
C TYR A 81 -7.85 -13.01 21.46
N PRO A 82 -8.02 -13.34 20.18
CA PRO A 82 -8.75 -14.55 19.84
C PRO A 82 -7.83 -15.67 20.29
N GLN A 83 -8.32 -16.55 21.17
CA GLN A 83 -7.55 -17.63 21.81
C GLN A 83 -7.12 -18.70 20.79
N THR A 84 -6.32 -18.29 19.82
CA THR A 84 -5.98 -19.02 18.61
C THR A 84 -4.49 -19.32 18.68
N LYS A 85 -4.17 -20.44 19.32
CA LYS A 85 -2.80 -20.92 19.45
C LYS A 85 -2.18 -21.22 18.08
N GLY A 86 -0.85 -21.21 18.01
CA GLY A 86 -0.05 -21.46 16.81
C GLY A 86 0.08 -20.27 15.86
N GLN A 87 -0.47 -19.11 16.22
CA GLN A 87 -0.48 -17.92 15.38
C GLN A 87 0.76 -17.06 15.65
N THR A 88 1.93 -17.57 15.24
CA THR A 88 3.23 -16.87 15.37
C THR A 88 3.75 -16.37 14.03
N GLY A 89 4.26 -15.14 13.98
CA GLY A 89 4.80 -14.52 12.76
C GLY A 89 4.56 -13.02 12.72
N PHE A 90 4.40 -12.49 11.50
CA PHE A 90 4.17 -11.07 11.25
C PHE A 90 2.94 -10.86 10.38
N ILE A 91 2.12 -9.88 10.75
CA ILE A 91 1.11 -9.29 9.88
C ILE A 91 1.54 -7.85 9.62
N THR A 92 1.71 -7.48 8.35
CA THR A 92 2.02 -6.10 7.95
C THR A 92 0.85 -5.53 7.17
N ILE A 93 0.33 -4.39 7.62
CA ILE A 93 -0.70 -3.62 6.93
C ILE A 93 -0.02 -2.42 6.29
N ARG A 94 -0.03 -2.36 4.95
CA ARG A 94 0.44 -1.22 4.17
C ARG A 94 -0.77 -0.40 3.72
N PHE A 95 -0.69 0.92 3.73
CA PHE A 95 -1.79 1.80 3.37
C PHE A 95 -1.29 3.19 2.99
N ILE A 96 -2.17 4.02 2.46
CA ILE A 96 -1.90 5.42 2.13
C ILE A 96 -2.60 6.31 3.15
N ILE A 97 -1.90 7.31 3.64
CA ILE A 97 -2.46 8.51 4.30
C ILE A 97 -2.44 9.60 3.24
N ASN A 98 -3.60 10.13 2.85
CA ASN A 98 -3.65 11.16 1.82
C ASN A 98 -3.28 12.54 2.39
N CYS A 99 -3.18 13.54 1.52
CA CYS A 99 -2.85 14.92 1.90
C CYS A 99 -3.88 15.60 2.85
N GLU A 100 -5.02 14.96 3.14
CA GLU A 100 -6.02 15.40 4.11
C GLU A 100 -5.93 14.62 5.44
N GLY A 101 -4.99 13.69 5.59
CA GLY A 101 -4.88 12.81 6.75
C GLY A 101 -5.83 11.61 6.75
N LYS A 102 -6.59 11.38 5.68
CA LYS A 102 -7.49 10.22 5.54
C LYS A 102 -6.71 8.99 5.09
N THR A 103 -7.15 7.80 5.48
CA THR A 103 -6.47 6.54 5.14
C THR A 103 -7.22 5.69 4.12
N GLY A 104 -6.47 4.96 3.30
CA GLY A 104 -7.03 4.11 2.24
C GLY A 104 -6.00 3.19 1.58
N ARG A 105 -6.45 2.43 0.58
CA ARG A 105 -5.64 1.45 -0.18
C ARG A 105 -4.88 0.47 0.72
N PHE A 106 -5.59 -0.30 1.53
CA PHE A 106 -4.98 -1.21 2.50
C PHE A 106 -4.52 -2.51 1.84
N ARG A 107 -3.31 -2.97 2.17
CA ARG A 107 -2.75 -4.27 1.74
C ARG A 107 -2.28 -5.04 2.96
N VAL A 108 -2.62 -6.33 3.01
CA VAL A 108 -2.23 -7.24 4.09
C VAL A 108 -1.14 -8.16 3.58
N ILE A 109 -0.03 -8.23 4.31
CA ILE A 109 1.07 -9.16 4.06
C ILE A 109 1.28 -9.99 5.33
N GLU A 110 1.43 -11.30 5.18
CA GLU A 110 1.47 -12.24 6.28
C GLU A 110 2.68 -13.16 6.11
N MET A 111 3.50 -13.26 7.15
CA MET A 111 4.75 -14.03 7.11
C MET A 111 4.96 -14.84 8.39
N ASP A 112 5.69 -15.94 8.28
CA ASP A 112 6.25 -16.64 9.44
C ASP A 112 7.50 -15.94 9.98
N LEU A 113 8.12 -16.50 11.03
CA LEU A 113 9.36 -15.95 11.62
C LEU A 113 10.58 -16.05 10.69
N ASN A 114 10.51 -16.87 9.63
CA ASN A 114 11.54 -17.00 8.62
C ASN A 114 11.27 -16.10 7.40
N LEU A 115 10.30 -15.16 7.51
CA LEU A 115 9.88 -14.24 6.45
C LEU A 115 9.33 -14.95 5.20
N LYS A 116 8.82 -16.17 5.36
CA LYS A 116 8.10 -16.89 4.31
C LYS A 116 6.62 -16.57 4.41
N VAL A 117 5.95 -16.51 3.26
CA VAL A 117 4.49 -16.31 3.20
C VAL A 117 3.80 -17.35 4.06
N LYS A 118 2.94 -16.88 4.96
CA LYS A 118 2.11 -17.69 5.84
C LYS A 118 0.68 -17.14 5.80
N LYS A 119 -0.33 -17.98 5.99
CA LYS A 119 -1.68 -17.51 6.30
C LYS A 119 -1.94 -17.61 7.79
N PHE A 120 -2.34 -16.49 8.39
CA PHE A 120 -2.89 -16.49 9.74
C PHE A 120 -4.35 -16.93 9.70
N ASP A 121 -4.91 -17.21 10.87
CA ASP A 121 -6.36 -17.33 11.00
C ASP A 121 -7.04 -16.04 10.51
N ASN A 122 -8.05 -16.17 9.65
CA ASN A 122 -8.73 -15.02 9.04
C ASN A 122 -9.32 -14.07 10.10
N ASN A 123 -9.71 -14.55 11.28
CA ASN A 123 -10.23 -13.69 12.34
C ASN A 123 -9.16 -12.73 12.84
N ILE A 124 -7.93 -13.21 13.05
CA ILE A 124 -6.80 -12.36 13.47
C ILE A 124 -6.49 -11.33 12.39
N SER A 125 -6.32 -11.76 11.15
CA SER A 125 -5.93 -10.85 10.06
C SER A 125 -7.01 -9.81 9.75
N ASN A 126 -8.28 -10.21 9.78
CA ASN A 126 -9.40 -9.29 9.59
C ASN A 126 -9.54 -8.30 10.76
N GLU A 127 -9.35 -8.76 11.99
CA GLU A 127 -9.40 -7.89 13.17
C GLU A 127 -8.28 -6.84 13.12
N ILE A 128 -7.04 -7.24 12.83
CA ILE A 128 -5.92 -6.30 12.69
C ILE A 128 -6.14 -5.30 11.55
N LEU A 129 -6.66 -5.76 10.41
CA LEU A 129 -7.01 -4.87 9.31
C LEU A 129 -8.09 -3.86 9.73
N ASN A 130 -9.14 -4.31 10.41
CA ASN A 130 -10.25 -3.47 10.85
C ASN A 130 -9.83 -2.46 11.91
N ILE A 131 -9.01 -2.87 12.89
CA ILE A 131 -8.43 -1.97 13.88
C ILE A 131 -7.61 -0.89 13.17
N THR A 132 -6.76 -1.29 12.23
CA THR A 132 -5.90 -0.35 11.48
C THR A 132 -6.72 0.64 10.65
N LYS A 133 -7.78 0.18 9.97
CA LYS A 133 -8.73 1.04 9.25
C LYS A 133 -9.45 2.03 10.17
N GLY A 134 -9.71 1.64 11.41
CA GLY A 134 -10.40 2.46 12.42
C GLY A 134 -9.48 3.33 13.28
N LEU A 135 -8.20 3.47 12.90
CA LEU A 135 -7.29 4.46 13.50
C LEU A 135 -7.53 5.82 12.86
N ASP A 136 -7.84 6.83 13.68
CA ASP A 136 -8.28 8.16 13.26
C ASP A 136 -7.28 9.28 13.64
N GLY A 137 -6.17 8.95 14.30
CA GLY A 137 -5.14 9.91 14.70
C GLY A 137 -4.13 10.29 13.60
N TRP A 138 -4.32 9.86 12.35
CA TRP A 138 -3.37 10.15 11.27
C TRP A 138 -3.41 11.62 10.87
N LYS A 139 -2.23 12.20 10.62
CA LYS A 139 -2.09 13.58 10.17
C LYS A 139 -1.56 13.62 8.74
N SER A 140 -1.84 14.71 8.03
CA SER A 140 -1.20 14.99 6.75
C SER A 140 0.28 15.32 6.94
N LEU A 141 1.12 14.93 5.97
CA LEU A 141 2.52 15.34 5.94
C LEU A 141 2.65 16.70 5.25
N GLU A 142 2.91 17.74 6.03
CA GLU A 142 3.14 19.09 5.54
C GLU A 142 4.65 19.35 5.35
N ARG A 143 5.07 19.61 4.11
CA ARG A 143 6.45 19.97 3.76
C ARG A 143 6.49 20.89 2.55
N TRP A 144 7.36 21.91 2.61
CA TRP A 144 7.52 22.90 1.54
C TRP A 144 6.18 23.56 1.16
N GLU A 145 5.41 23.96 2.17
CA GLU A 145 4.10 24.61 2.00
C GLU A 145 3.06 23.74 1.26
N LYS A 146 3.30 22.42 1.22
CA LYS A 146 2.44 21.45 0.54
C LYS A 146 2.16 20.24 1.43
N ALA A 147 0.93 19.75 1.34
CA ALA A 147 0.49 18.50 1.94
C ALA A 147 0.72 17.33 0.97
N TRP A 148 1.25 16.21 1.48
CA TRP A 148 1.66 15.07 0.66
C TRP A 148 0.92 13.79 1.04
N ASP A 149 0.69 12.94 0.04
CA ASP A 149 0.25 11.56 0.28
C ASP A 149 1.44 10.72 0.75
N VAL A 150 1.23 9.89 1.77
CA VAL A 150 2.27 9.08 2.41
C VAL A 150 1.90 7.61 2.35
N GLN A 151 2.85 6.75 1.94
CA GLN A 151 2.70 5.31 2.13
C GLN A 151 3.20 4.93 3.51
N GLN A 152 2.28 4.47 4.35
CA GLN A 152 2.57 4.00 5.70
C GLN A 152 2.46 2.48 5.77
N TYR A 153 3.14 1.89 6.73
CA TYR A 153 2.89 0.51 7.14
C TYR A 153 2.89 0.38 8.66
N LEU A 154 2.15 -0.62 9.16
CA LEU A 154 2.28 -1.12 10.53
C LEU A 154 2.57 -2.62 10.46
N THR A 155 3.57 -3.09 11.21
CA THR A 155 3.89 -4.51 11.35
C THR A 155 3.61 -4.96 12.77
N PHE A 156 2.77 -5.96 12.90
CA PHE A 156 2.35 -6.60 14.13
C PHE A 156 3.10 -7.91 14.27
N LYS A 157 3.93 -8.05 15.31
CA LYS A 157 4.57 -9.31 15.65
C LYS A 157 3.64 -10.10 16.56
N PHE A 158 3.39 -11.34 16.18
CA PHE A 158 2.58 -12.28 16.95
C PHE A 158 3.41 -13.44 17.48
N GLU A 159 3.13 -13.83 18.72
CA GLU A 159 3.59 -15.07 19.34
C GLU A 159 2.39 -15.79 19.95
N ASP A 160 2.08 -16.99 19.44
CA ASP A 160 0.95 -17.82 19.87
C ASP A 160 -0.41 -17.07 19.89
N GLY A 161 -0.64 -16.19 18.92
CA GLY A 161 -1.87 -15.40 18.81
C GLY A 161 -1.89 -14.10 19.62
N VAL A 162 -0.82 -13.79 20.35
CA VAL A 162 -0.66 -12.56 21.14
C VAL A 162 0.22 -11.57 20.40
N ILE A 163 -0.20 -10.31 20.30
CA ILE A 163 0.65 -9.22 19.79
C ILE A 163 1.76 -8.94 20.80
N THR A 164 3.02 -9.19 20.42
CA THR A 164 4.18 -8.92 21.25
C THR A 164 4.88 -7.61 20.90
N ASP A 165 4.75 -7.15 19.66
CA ASP A 165 5.33 -5.88 19.21
C ASP A 165 4.54 -5.25 18.06
N ILE A 166 4.66 -3.93 17.93
CA ILE A 166 4.06 -3.12 16.86
C ILE A 166 5.13 -2.14 16.35
N LEU A 167 5.40 -2.20 15.06
CA LEU A 167 6.39 -1.38 14.36
C LEU A 167 5.73 -0.52 13.27
N PRO A 168 6.30 0.66 12.92
CA PRO A 168 7.43 1.32 13.57
C PRO A 168 7.14 1.81 14.99
#